data_AF-A0A3S0DVM4-F1
#
_entry.id   AF-A0A3S0DVM4-F1
#
_cell.length_a   1.000
_cell.length_b   1.000
_cell.length_c   1.000
_cell.angle_alpha   90.00
_cell.angle_beta   90.00
_cell.angle_gamma   90.00
#
_symmetry.space_group_name_H-M   'P 1'
#
loop_
_entity.id
_entity.type
_entity.pdbx_description
1 polymer ?
#
loop_
_entity_poly.entity_id
_entity_poly.type
_entity_poly.pdbx_seq_one_letter_code
_entity_poly.pdbx_strand_id
1 'polypeptide(L)'
;MPGPGLVERAHRTFAFRAPGPDYLDAAAAYSITHTILYLSDFGRRPLGPVLGSVNRLIDLVDASVVTFWRSGHWDLLAESLTCRSVLSSVEKWPPWIRRSIESLLTARRSDGSIAGHRDVDTDAAGQFGDFDSHYHTTLVVALLGAVVSFGDA
;
A
#
# COMPACT_ATOMS: atom_id res chain seq x y z
N MET A 1 -4.25 -4.35 -43.72
CA MET A 1 -4.76 -4.51 -42.34
C MET A 1 -4.01 -5.65 -41.67
N PRO A 2 -3.68 -5.55 -40.37
CA PRO A 2 -3.12 -6.69 -39.64
C PRO A 2 -4.10 -7.88 -39.71
N GLY A 3 -3.56 -9.09 -39.88
CA GLY A 3 -4.38 -10.30 -40.04
C GLY A 3 -5.29 -10.54 -38.83
N PRO A 4 -6.45 -11.21 -39.00
CA PRO A 4 -7.50 -11.33 -37.99
C PRO A 4 -7.04 -11.92 -36.65
N GLY A 5 -5.94 -12.68 -36.63
CA GLY A 5 -5.36 -13.23 -35.39
C GLY A 5 -4.31 -12.35 -34.71
N LEU A 6 -3.89 -11.22 -35.29
CA LEU A 6 -2.83 -10.38 -34.71
C LEU A 6 -3.36 -9.54 -33.54
N VAL A 7 -4.56 -8.97 -33.68
CA VAL A 7 -5.21 -8.18 -32.61
C VAL A 7 -5.52 -9.07 -31.41
N GLU A 8 -6.04 -10.28 -31.65
CA GLU A 8 -6.30 -11.24 -30.58
C GLU A 8 -5.03 -11.64 -29.81
N ARG A 9 -3.91 -11.85 -30.53
CA ARG A 9 -2.62 -12.14 -29.90
C ARG A 9 -2.03 -10.93 -29.21
N ALA A 10 -2.20 -9.74 -29.78
CA ALA A 10 -1.73 -8.49 -29.18
C ALA A 10 -2.32 -8.32 -27.78
N HIS A 11 -3.63 -8.54 -27.59
CA HIS A 11 -4.28 -8.52 -26.27
C HIS A 11 -3.74 -9.53 -25.25
N ARG A 12 -3.00 -10.55 -25.69
CA ARG A 12 -2.32 -11.52 -24.82
C ARG A 12 -0.89 -11.12 -24.49
N THR A 13 -0.35 -10.08 -25.11
CA THR A 13 0.99 -9.55 -24.85
C THR A 13 0.98 -8.47 -23.78
N PHE A 14 2.14 -8.28 -23.15
CA PHE A 14 2.35 -7.22 -22.16
C PHE A 14 1.99 -5.82 -22.68
N ALA A 15 2.22 -5.55 -23.97
CA ALA A 15 2.00 -4.25 -24.62
C ALA A 15 0.52 -3.81 -24.73
N PHE A 16 -0.44 -4.75 -24.59
CA PHE A 16 -1.88 -4.47 -24.66
C PHE A 16 -2.65 -4.95 -23.43
N ARG A 17 -1.97 -5.55 -22.44
CA ARG A 17 -2.52 -5.64 -21.09
C ARG A 17 -2.41 -4.25 -20.48
N ALA A 18 -3.51 -3.72 -19.95
CA ALA A 18 -3.42 -2.59 -19.03
C ALA A 18 -2.40 -2.99 -17.95
N PRO A 19 -1.43 -2.12 -17.62
CA PRO A 19 -0.38 -2.48 -16.70
C PRO A 19 -1.03 -3.01 -15.42
N GLY A 20 -0.65 -4.23 -15.04
CA GLY A 20 -1.09 -4.77 -13.76
C GLY A 20 -0.56 -3.91 -12.61
N PRO A 21 -1.01 -4.15 -11.38
CA PRO A 21 -0.50 -3.45 -10.20
C PRO A 21 1.04 -3.45 -10.06
N ASP A 22 1.74 -4.35 -10.75
CA ASP A 22 3.21 -4.40 -10.82
C ASP A 22 3.86 -3.17 -11.49
N TYR A 23 3.08 -2.31 -12.14
CA TYR A 23 3.51 -1.07 -12.81
C TYR A 23 3.09 0.19 -12.07
N LEU A 24 2.58 0.02 -10.85
CA LEU A 24 2.12 1.11 -10.02
C LEU A 24 3.34 1.80 -9.40
N ASP A 25 3.68 2.96 -9.93
CA ASP A 25 4.74 3.77 -9.33
C ASP A 25 4.30 4.34 -7.98
N ALA A 26 5.27 4.85 -7.21
CA ALA A 26 5.01 5.39 -5.88
C ALA A 26 3.96 6.53 -5.90
N ALA A 27 3.99 7.39 -6.93
CA ALA A 27 3.05 8.50 -7.04
C ALA A 27 1.60 8.03 -7.25
N ALA A 28 1.40 7.02 -8.11
CA ALA A 28 0.12 6.38 -8.31
C ALA A 28 -0.35 5.69 -7.03
N ALA A 29 0.56 5.02 -6.29
CA ALA A 29 0.25 4.38 -5.02
C ALA A 29 -0.26 5.39 -3.99
N TYR A 30 0.46 6.50 -3.79
CA TYR A 30 0.02 7.59 -2.91
C TYR A 30 -1.34 8.16 -3.33
N SER A 31 -1.56 8.36 -4.63
CA SER A 31 -2.85 8.85 -5.12
C SER A 31 -3.99 7.88 -4.78
N ILE A 32 -3.76 6.58 -4.90
CA ILE A 32 -4.76 5.54 -4.61
C ILE A 32 -5.03 5.46 -3.11
N THR A 33 -3.98 5.41 -2.28
CA THR A 33 -4.10 5.28 -0.84
C THR A 33 -4.82 6.50 -0.25
N HIS A 34 -4.41 7.71 -0.63
CA HIS A 34 -5.09 8.94 -0.22
C HIS A 34 -6.56 8.94 -0.67
N THR A 35 -6.85 8.55 -1.91
CA THR A 35 -8.24 8.49 -2.39
C THR A 35 -9.10 7.55 -1.56
N ILE A 36 -8.60 6.35 -1.24
CA ILE A 36 -9.31 5.37 -0.40
C ILE A 36 -9.54 5.94 1.00
N LEU A 37 -8.50 6.50 1.63
CA LEU A 37 -8.59 7.05 2.99
C LEU A 37 -9.57 8.23 3.06
N TYR A 38 -9.49 9.19 2.14
CA TYR A 38 -10.40 10.36 2.15
C TYR A 38 -11.85 10.00 1.81
N LEU A 39 -12.08 9.15 0.79
CA LEU A 39 -13.45 8.76 0.41
C LEU A 39 -14.13 7.92 1.50
N SER A 40 -13.36 7.08 2.19
CA SER A 40 -13.85 6.26 3.29
C SER A 40 -13.92 7.00 4.62
N ASP A 41 -13.46 8.26 4.68
CA ASP A 41 -13.34 9.00 5.94
C ASP A 41 -12.54 8.21 6.97
N PHE A 42 -11.35 7.76 6.54
CA PHE A 42 -10.43 6.91 7.28
C PHE A 42 -11.12 5.65 7.85
N GLY A 43 -11.97 5.02 7.05
CA GLY A 43 -12.71 3.80 7.42
C GLY A 43 -14.05 4.03 8.10
N ARG A 44 -14.42 5.27 8.45
CA ARG A 44 -15.72 5.57 9.07
C ARG A 44 -16.91 5.34 8.14
N ARG A 45 -16.70 5.42 6.82
CA ARG A 45 -17.72 5.25 5.77
C ARG A 45 -17.36 4.09 4.85
N PRO A 46 -18.24 3.08 4.68
CA PRO A 46 -17.97 1.97 3.77
C PRO A 46 -17.96 2.44 2.32
N LEU A 47 -16.97 1.99 1.55
CA LEU A 47 -16.81 2.36 0.14
C LEU A 47 -17.69 1.54 -0.81
N GLY A 48 -18.11 0.33 -0.40
CA GLY A 48 -18.95 -0.55 -1.22
C GLY A 48 -20.20 0.13 -1.80
N PRO A 49 -21.01 0.84 -0.99
CA PRO A 49 -22.18 1.57 -1.49
C PRO A 49 -21.86 2.70 -2.48
N VAL A 50 -20.68 3.32 -2.38
CA VAL A 50 -20.27 4.43 -3.26
C VAL A 50 -19.72 3.91 -4.59
N LEU A 51 -18.99 2.79 -4.56
CA LEU A 51 -18.26 2.27 -5.71
C LEU A 51 -18.92 1.04 -6.37
N GLY A 52 -20.00 0.53 -5.78
CA GLY A 52 -20.69 -0.70 -6.20
C GLY A 52 -19.95 -1.99 -5.82
N SER A 53 -18.61 -1.99 -5.89
CA SER A 53 -17.75 -3.09 -5.43
C SER A 53 -16.36 -2.59 -5.06
N VAL A 54 -15.77 -3.18 -4.01
CA VAL A 54 -14.40 -2.89 -3.57
C VAL A 54 -13.39 -3.97 -4.00
N ASN A 55 -13.82 -5.05 -4.65
CA ASN A 55 -12.95 -6.20 -4.92
C ASN A 55 -11.73 -5.83 -5.78
N ARG A 56 -11.92 -4.99 -6.80
CA ARG A 56 -10.79 -4.50 -7.61
C ARG A 56 -9.82 -3.63 -6.81
N LEU A 57 -10.32 -2.85 -5.85
CA LEU A 57 -9.46 -2.07 -4.96
C LEU A 57 -8.70 -2.97 -3.99
N ILE A 58 -9.33 -4.05 -3.51
CA ILE A 58 -8.66 -5.08 -2.70
C ILE A 58 -7.53 -5.72 -3.49
N ASP A 59 -7.78 -6.17 -4.73
CA ASP A 59 -6.75 -6.78 -5.58
C ASP A 59 -5.58 -5.82 -5.83
N LEU A 60 -5.89 -4.55 -6.08
CA LEU A 60 -4.90 -3.49 -6.30
C LEU A 60 -4.06 -3.20 -5.06
N VAL A 61 -4.71 -3.10 -3.89
CA VAL A 61 -4.04 -2.86 -2.61
C VAL A 61 -3.21 -4.08 -2.21
N ASP A 62 -3.71 -5.30 -2.39
CA ASP A 62 -2.97 -6.53 -2.07
C ASP A 62 -1.68 -6.63 -2.89
N ALA A 63 -1.76 -6.31 -4.18
CA ALA A 63 -0.57 -6.28 -5.02
C ALA A 63 0.40 -5.15 -4.63
N SER A 64 -0.12 -3.97 -4.22
CA SER A 64 0.70 -2.87 -3.70
C SER A 64 1.44 -3.29 -2.41
N VAL A 65 0.76 -3.97 -1.48
CA VAL A 65 1.38 -4.51 -0.26
C VAL A 65 2.55 -5.45 -0.62
N VAL A 66 2.36 -6.36 -1.58
CA VAL A 66 3.44 -7.26 -2.00
C VAL A 66 4.61 -6.50 -2.62
N THR A 67 4.34 -5.52 -3.49
CA THR A 67 5.37 -4.70 -4.16
C THR A 67 6.19 -3.90 -3.15
N PHE A 68 5.54 -3.21 -2.23
CA PHE A 68 6.22 -2.35 -1.25
C PHE A 68 6.88 -3.13 -0.11
N TRP A 69 6.31 -4.28 0.25
CA TRP A 69 6.97 -5.21 1.18
C TRP A 69 8.28 -5.74 0.61
N ARG A 70 8.29 -6.13 -0.68
CA ARG A 70 9.49 -6.68 -1.33
C ARG A 70 10.57 -5.62 -1.58
N SER A 71 10.18 -4.40 -1.93
CA SER A 71 11.13 -3.29 -2.13
C SER A 71 11.63 -2.67 -0.82
N GLY A 72 10.94 -2.91 0.30
CA GLY A 72 11.27 -2.26 1.57
C GLY A 72 10.82 -0.81 1.63
N HIS A 73 9.78 -0.45 0.88
CA HIS A 73 9.15 0.87 0.91
C HIS A 73 8.12 0.90 2.05
N TRP A 74 8.58 1.08 3.28
CA TRP A 74 7.78 0.92 4.49
C TRP A 74 6.61 1.91 4.59
N ASP A 75 6.77 3.11 4.02
CA ASP A 75 5.72 4.13 3.95
C ASP A 75 4.48 3.65 3.20
N LEU A 76 4.66 3.33 1.92
CA LEU A 76 3.60 2.85 1.04
C LEU A 76 3.09 1.46 1.45
N LEU A 77 3.93 0.64 2.09
CA LEU A 77 3.46 -0.58 2.72
C LEU A 77 2.45 -0.28 3.84
N ALA A 78 2.77 0.64 4.75
CA ALA A 78 1.91 1.01 5.86
C ALA A 78 0.59 1.64 5.36
N GLU A 79 0.65 2.51 4.36
CA GLU A 79 -0.55 3.10 3.75
C GLU A 79 -1.43 2.06 3.06
N SER A 80 -0.82 1.14 2.31
CA SER A 80 -1.55 0.06 1.64
C SER A 80 -2.24 -0.85 2.66
N LEU A 81 -1.55 -1.22 3.74
CA LEU A 81 -2.13 -2.01 4.83
C LEU A 81 -3.29 -1.28 5.53
N THR A 82 -3.17 0.03 5.71
CA THR A 82 -4.25 0.88 6.28
C THR A 82 -5.45 0.92 5.33
N CYS A 83 -5.23 1.08 4.02
CA CYS A 83 -6.30 0.99 3.02
C CYS A 83 -6.94 -0.41 3.02
N ARG A 84 -6.15 -1.45 3.25
CA ARG A 84 -6.65 -2.82 3.27
C ARG A 84 -7.62 -3.06 4.43
N SER A 85 -7.42 -2.45 5.59
CA SER A 85 -8.32 -2.55 6.75
C SER A 85 -9.62 -1.78 6.52
N VAL A 86 -9.54 -0.66 5.81
CA VAL A 86 -10.71 0.10 5.34
C VAL A 86 -11.56 -0.71 4.35
N LEU A 87 -10.91 -1.46 3.45
CA LEU A 87 -11.61 -2.18 2.37
C LEU A 87 -12.18 -3.53 2.81
N SER A 88 -11.58 -4.20 3.80
CA SER A 88 -12.18 -5.38 4.43
C SER A 88 -11.71 -5.61 5.85
N SER A 89 -12.58 -6.30 6.60
CA SER A 89 -12.29 -6.87 7.92
C SER A 89 -10.98 -7.67 7.95
N VAL A 90 -10.28 -7.58 9.07
CA VAL A 90 -8.95 -8.19 9.29
C VAL A 90 -9.03 -9.72 9.27
N GLU A 91 -10.15 -10.33 9.66
CA GLU A 91 -10.31 -11.79 9.64
C GLU A 91 -10.34 -12.37 8.23
N LYS A 92 -10.59 -11.53 7.22
CA LYS A 92 -10.55 -11.91 5.80
C LYS A 92 -9.16 -11.76 5.20
N TRP A 93 -8.19 -11.29 5.96
CA TRP A 93 -6.85 -11.07 5.45
C TRP A 93 -6.11 -12.39 5.24
N PRO A 94 -5.46 -12.58 4.08
CA PRO A 94 -4.63 -13.75 3.88
C PRO A 94 -3.41 -13.71 4.82
N PRO A 95 -2.88 -14.88 5.25
CA PRO A 95 -1.81 -14.96 6.25
C PRO A 95 -0.53 -14.19 5.93
N TRP A 96 -0.26 -13.92 4.65
CA TRP A 96 0.92 -13.17 4.22
C TRP A 96 0.83 -11.68 4.59
N ILE A 97 -0.36 -11.11 4.77
CA ILE A 97 -0.51 -9.72 5.23
C ILE A 97 0.07 -9.57 6.63
N ARG A 98 -0.23 -10.51 7.53
CA ARG A 98 0.36 -10.52 8.87
C ARG A 98 1.89 -10.54 8.85
N ARG A 99 2.48 -11.36 7.98
CA ARG A 99 3.94 -11.41 7.79
C ARG A 99 4.53 -10.10 7.26
N SER A 100 3.80 -9.37 6.43
CA SER A 100 4.22 -8.05 5.95
C SER A 100 4.21 -7.01 7.09
N ILE A 101 3.24 -7.06 8.01
CA ILE A 101 3.20 -6.23 9.21
C ILE A 101 4.37 -6.57 10.14
N GLU A 102 4.61 -7.86 10.39
CA GLU A 102 5.75 -8.31 11.20
C GLU A 102 7.08 -7.79 10.63
N SER A 103 7.26 -7.85 9.30
CA SER A 103 8.45 -7.32 8.62
C SER A 103 8.57 -5.79 8.70
N LEU A 104 7.44 -5.07 8.66
CA LEU A 104 7.42 -3.63 8.87
C LEU A 104 7.83 -3.27 10.30
N LEU A 105 7.37 -4.05 11.29
CA LEU A 105 7.72 -3.82 12.69
C LEU A 105 9.20 -4.11 12.98
N THR A 106 9.85 -5.03 12.25
CA THR A 106 11.30 -5.24 12.37
C THR A 106 12.13 -4.09 11.78
N ALA A 107 11.53 -3.24 10.92
CA ALA A 107 12.19 -2.03 10.41
C ALA A 107 12.20 -0.87 11.41
N ARG A 108 11.55 -1.02 12.57
CA ARG A 108 11.50 -0.01 13.63
C ARG A 108 12.84 0.10 14.34
N ARG A 109 13.33 1.34 14.47
CA ARG A 109 14.55 1.70 15.19
C ARG A 109 14.33 1.65 16.70
N SER A 110 15.43 1.72 17.47
CA SER A 110 15.38 1.72 18.94
C SER A 110 14.66 2.92 19.54
N ASP A 111 14.61 4.04 18.82
CA ASP A 111 13.85 5.25 19.20
C ASP A 111 12.37 5.19 18.77
N GLY A 112 11.95 4.11 18.11
CA GLY A 112 10.59 3.89 17.63
C GLY A 112 10.30 4.43 16.23
N SER A 113 11.22 5.15 15.60
CA SER A 113 11.05 5.67 14.24
C SER A 113 11.17 4.57 13.17
N ILE A 114 10.56 4.81 12.01
CA ILE A 114 10.59 3.91 10.84
C ILE A 114 10.89 4.76 9.61
N ALA A 115 11.93 4.39 8.85
CA ALA A 115 12.30 5.07 7.61
C ALA A 115 11.28 4.81 6.50
N GLY A 116 11.02 5.77 5.61
CA GLY A 116 10.10 5.55 4.49
C GLY A 116 10.54 4.51 3.47
N HIS A 117 11.85 4.34 3.28
CA HIS A 117 12.46 3.30 2.47
C HIS A 117 13.64 2.65 3.21
N ARG A 118 13.93 1.37 2.92
CA ARG A 118 15.09 0.65 3.49
C ARG A 118 16.44 1.30 3.16
N ASP A 119 16.50 2.01 2.05
CA ASP A 119 17.74 2.56 1.46
C ASP A 119 17.87 4.07 1.71
N VAL A 120 17.12 4.62 2.68
CA VAL A 120 17.27 6.03 3.05
C VAL A 120 18.66 6.23 3.65
N ASP A 121 19.50 6.99 2.93
CA ASP A 121 20.76 7.48 3.44
C ASP A 121 20.50 8.65 4.40
N THR A 122 20.62 8.35 5.70
CA THR A 122 20.42 9.33 6.78
C THR A 122 21.65 10.18 7.03
N ASP A 123 22.83 9.77 6.52
CA ASP A 123 24.07 10.52 6.69
C ASP A 123 24.18 11.70 5.69
N ALA A 124 23.47 11.60 4.56
CA ALA A 124 23.43 12.64 3.53
C ALA A 124 22.46 13.78 3.83
N ALA A 125 21.46 13.55 4.69
CA ALA A 125 20.42 14.50 5.00
C ALA A 125 20.76 15.13 6.35
N GLY A 126 21.03 16.44 6.40
CA GLY A 126 21.51 17.14 7.60
C GLY A 126 20.57 17.02 8.82
N GLN A 127 20.73 17.88 9.83
CA GLN A 127 20.11 17.72 11.16
C GLN A 127 18.57 17.48 11.19
N PHE A 128 17.82 17.87 10.15
CA PHE A 128 16.37 17.63 10.01
C PHE A 128 16.00 16.49 9.04
N GLY A 129 16.95 16.01 8.24
CA GLY A 129 16.71 15.00 7.21
C GLY A 129 16.30 13.64 7.76
N ASP A 130 16.81 13.28 8.94
CA ASP A 130 16.39 12.08 9.65
C ASP A 130 14.92 12.17 10.09
N PHE A 131 14.49 13.32 10.64
CA PHE A 131 13.09 13.55 10.98
C PHE A 131 12.19 13.51 9.74
N ASP A 132 12.51 14.27 8.70
CA ASP A 132 11.67 14.37 7.49
C ASP A 132 11.50 13.01 6.79
N SER A 133 12.53 12.16 6.81
CA SER A 133 12.52 10.85 6.16
C SER A 133 11.83 9.73 6.97
N HIS A 134 11.57 9.96 8.26
CA HIS A 134 10.96 8.96 9.15
C HIS A 134 9.59 9.39 9.69
N TYR A 135 9.32 10.70 9.77
CA TYR A 135 8.14 11.24 10.46
C TYR A 135 6.83 10.72 9.86
N HIS A 136 6.66 10.88 8.55
CA HIS A 136 5.43 10.48 7.86
C HIS A 136 5.16 8.98 8.03
N THR A 137 6.16 8.15 7.71
CA THR A 137 6.06 6.71 7.81
C THR A 137 5.76 6.24 9.22
N THR A 138 6.42 6.84 10.23
CA THR A 138 6.15 6.52 11.64
C THR A 138 4.70 6.83 12.01
N LEU A 139 4.16 7.97 11.55
CA LEU A 139 2.78 8.37 11.79
C LEU A 139 1.78 7.42 11.11
N VAL A 140 2.01 7.05 9.85
CA VAL A 140 1.16 6.10 9.13
C VAL A 140 1.19 4.72 9.79
N VAL A 141 2.34 4.26 10.28
CA VAL A 141 2.43 2.99 11.02
C VAL A 141 1.66 3.06 12.35
N ALA A 142 1.69 4.19 13.05
CA ALA A 142 0.87 4.39 14.25
C ALA A 142 -0.62 4.35 13.91
N LEU A 143 -1.03 4.96 12.79
CA LEU A 143 -2.40 4.90 12.28
C LEU A 143 -2.81 3.47 11.94
N LEU A 144 -1.96 2.71 11.25
CA LEU A 144 -2.18 1.29 10.95
C LEU A 144 -2.44 0.50 12.24
N GLY A 145 -1.60 0.71 13.26
CA GLY A 145 -1.75 0.08 14.56
C GLY A 145 -3.12 0.39 15.18
N ALA A 146 -3.53 1.67 15.16
CA ALA A 146 -4.84 2.06 15.67
C ALA A 146 -5.98 1.36 14.93
N VAL A 147 -6.01 1.40 13.59
CA VAL A 147 -7.12 0.81 12.81
C VAL A 147 -7.18 -0.71 12.90
N VAL A 148 -6.04 -1.40 13.01
CA VAL A 148 -6.02 -2.86 13.20
C VAL A 148 -6.46 -3.23 14.61
N SER A 149 -6.01 -2.51 15.64
CA SER A 149 -6.42 -2.78 17.03
C SER A 149 -7.89 -2.48 17.31
N PHE A 150 -8.51 -1.52 16.60
CA PHE A 150 -9.96 -1.30 16.68
C PHE A 150 -10.79 -2.29 15.85
N GLY A 151 -10.17 -3.04 14.93
CA GLY A 151 -10.83 -4.08 14.15
C GLY A 151 -10.99 -5.41 14.87
N ASP A 152 -10.31 -5.59 16.01
CA ASP A 152 -10.38 -6.78 16.88
C ASP A 152 -11.40 -6.63 18.03
N ALA A 153 -12.17 -5.53 18.07
CA ALA A 153 -13.16 -5.19 19.12
C ALA A 153 -14.59 -5.23 18.59
#